data_AF-A0A0C2HEC0-F1
#
_entry.id   AF-A0A0C2HEC0-F1
#
_cell.length_a   1.000
_cell.length_b   1.000
_cell.length_c   1.000
_cell.angle_alpha   90.00
_cell.angle_beta   90.00
_cell.angle_gamma   90.00
#
_symmetry.space_group_name_H-M   'P 1'
#
loop_
_entity.id
_entity.type
_entity.pdbx_description
1 polymer ?
#
loop_
_entity_poly.entity_id
_entity_poly.type
_entity_poly.pdbx_seq_one_letter_code
_entity_poly.pdbx_strand_id
1 'polypeptide(L)'
;MASGPARRASKMRRLGYDCAAEKSAYEAAKKCLITPSSPANYDENMRHTNIKVDQITAAGRGSNGWWNEVNNLHMNQDATMNRYHSSLGIPNFANMAWDSHAKLGCAVVNCKTFWNVVCHYTPKTRNDGNQMYKMGPQCRRCRDYGNPSCSQSDGLCNAT
;
A
#
# COMPACT_ATOMS: atom_id res chain seq x y z
N MET A 1 -6.26 3.74 15.68
CA MET A 1 -5.92 2.43 16.30
C MET A 1 -6.46 2.37 17.72
N ALA A 2 -6.95 1.21 18.13
CA ALA A 2 -7.68 1.06 19.39
C ALA A 2 -6.83 1.36 20.65
N SER A 3 -5.49 1.30 20.56
CA SER A 3 -4.59 1.43 21.72
C SER A 3 -3.18 1.94 21.36
N GLY A 4 -3.07 3.18 20.90
CA GLY A 4 -1.77 3.83 20.65
C GLY A 4 -1.19 3.62 19.24
N PRO A 5 0.12 3.86 19.04
CA PRO A 5 0.75 3.82 17.70
C PRO A 5 0.84 2.41 17.09
N ALA A 6 1.09 2.35 15.78
CA ALA A 6 1.44 1.14 15.03
C ALA A 6 2.57 0.39 15.72
N ARG A 7 2.38 -0.90 16.00
CA ARG A 7 3.49 -1.73 16.47
C ARG A 7 4.53 -1.83 15.36
N ARG A 8 5.80 -1.90 15.74
CA ARG A 8 6.91 -1.99 14.78
C ARG A 8 6.80 -3.26 13.93
N ALA A 9 7.16 -3.15 12.66
CA ALA A 9 7.25 -4.27 11.74
C ALA A 9 8.66 -4.87 11.75
N SER A 10 8.75 -6.18 11.87
CA SER A 10 10.03 -6.92 11.93
C SER A 10 10.67 -7.17 10.57
N LYS A 11 9.92 -6.96 9.49
CA LYS A 11 10.36 -7.18 8.11
C LYS A 11 9.61 -6.33 7.08
N MET A 12 9.38 -5.05 7.36
CA MET A 12 8.76 -4.19 6.34
C MET A 12 9.72 -4.03 5.14
N ARG A 13 9.27 -4.30 3.91
CA ARG A 13 10.10 -4.11 2.71
C ARG A 13 10.14 -2.65 2.28
N ARG A 14 11.31 -2.22 1.80
CA ARG A 14 11.44 -1.02 0.96
C ARG A 14 10.88 -1.36 -0.42
N LEU A 15 9.92 -0.58 -0.89
CA LEU A 15 9.34 -0.80 -2.21
C LEU A 15 10.27 -0.27 -3.32
N GLY A 16 10.52 -1.10 -4.33
CA GLY A 16 11.12 -0.67 -5.60
C GLY A 16 10.06 -0.18 -6.58
N TYR A 17 10.41 0.77 -7.45
CA TYR A 17 9.49 1.18 -8.53
C TYR A 17 9.55 0.17 -9.69
N ASP A 18 8.40 -0.18 -10.26
CA ASP A 18 8.27 -1.19 -11.31
C ASP A 18 7.47 -0.67 -12.50
N CYS A 19 8.11 -0.55 -13.66
CA CYS A 19 7.50 -0.01 -14.87
C CYS A 19 6.36 -0.91 -15.41
N ALA A 20 6.37 -2.21 -15.15
CA ALA A 20 5.28 -3.08 -15.57
C ALA A 20 4.03 -2.85 -14.70
N ALA A 21 4.21 -2.69 -13.39
CA ALA A 21 3.14 -2.25 -12.48
C ALA A 21 2.62 -0.85 -12.86
N GLU A 22 3.49 0.10 -13.21
CA GLU A 22 3.10 1.45 -13.66
C GLU A 22 2.27 1.38 -14.95
N LYS A 23 2.72 0.62 -15.95
CA LYS A 23 1.97 0.42 -17.19
C LYS A 23 0.58 -0.17 -16.90
N SER A 24 0.50 -1.18 -16.04
CA SER A 24 -0.77 -1.77 -15.61
C SER A 24 -1.68 -0.74 -14.91
N ALA A 25 -1.12 0.07 -14.00
CA ALA A 25 -1.85 1.14 -13.32
C ALA A 25 -2.35 2.21 -14.30
N TYR A 26 -1.57 2.56 -15.32
CA TYR A 26 -1.96 3.50 -16.37
C TYR A 26 -3.12 2.96 -17.21
N GLU A 27 -3.06 1.69 -17.62
CA GLU A 27 -4.14 1.02 -18.35
C GLU A 27 -5.45 0.97 -17.54
N ALA A 28 -5.38 0.88 -16.21
CA ALA A 28 -6.53 1.01 -15.33
C ALA A 28 -7.01 2.46 -15.23
N ALA A 29 -6.10 3.41 -14.94
CA ALA A 29 -6.43 4.81 -14.71
C ALA A 29 -7.08 5.47 -15.93
N LYS A 30 -6.59 5.18 -17.15
CA LYS A 30 -7.08 5.78 -18.40
C LYS A 30 -8.51 5.39 -18.78
N LYS A 31 -9.06 4.34 -18.16
CA LYS A 31 -10.48 3.97 -18.33
C LYS A 31 -11.42 4.98 -17.67
N CYS A 32 -10.91 5.83 -16.77
CA CYS A 32 -11.69 6.85 -16.07
C CYS A 32 -12.93 6.29 -15.37
N LEU A 33 -12.78 5.12 -14.75
CA LEU A 33 -13.80 4.51 -13.90
C LEU A 33 -13.57 4.93 -12.44
N ILE A 34 -14.66 5.04 -11.67
CA ILE A 34 -14.61 5.36 -10.24
C ILE A 34 -14.51 4.12 -9.33
N THR A 35 -14.43 2.93 -9.93
CA THR A 35 -14.30 1.64 -9.24
C THR A 35 -12.92 1.03 -9.51
N PRO A 36 -12.34 0.27 -8.54
CA PRO A 36 -11.11 -0.48 -8.75
C PRO A 36 -11.18 -1.45 -9.95
N SER A 37 -10.08 -1.60 -10.68
CA SER A 37 -9.93 -2.52 -11.80
C SER A 37 -9.66 -3.97 -11.38
N SER A 38 -9.20 -4.19 -10.14
CA SER A 38 -8.92 -5.52 -9.56
C SER A 38 -8.04 -6.40 -10.44
N PRO A 39 -6.81 -5.96 -10.80
CA PRO A 39 -5.95 -6.69 -11.73
C PRO A 39 -5.53 -8.06 -11.16
N ALA A 40 -5.30 -9.03 -12.04
CA ALA A 40 -4.95 -10.40 -11.64
C ALA A 40 -3.68 -10.48 -10.79
N ASN A 41 -2.65 -9.71 -11.15
CA ASN A 41 -1.29 -9.85 -10.61
C ASN A 41 -0.90 -8.78 -9.57
N TYR A 42 -1.79 -7.82 -9.29
CA TYR A 42 -1.48 -6.71 -8.40
C TYR A 42 -2.58 -6.50 -7.35
N ASP A 43 -2.15 -6.07 -6.17
CA ASP A 43 -3.03 -5.38 -5.25
C ASP A 43 -3.14 -3.91 -5.68
N GLU A 44 -4.34 -3.31 -5.59
CA GLU A 44 -4.62 -2.01 -6.18
C GLU A 44 -5.08 -1.01 -5.12
N ASN A 45 -4.47 0.18 -5.14
CA ASN A 45 -5.06 1.39 -4.58
C ASN A 45 -5.60 2.27 -5.70
N MET A 46 -6.77 2.86 -5.45
CA MET A 46 -7.41 3.76 -6.39
C MET A 46 -8.02 4.93 -5.64
N ARG A 47 -7.93 6.14 -6.21
CA ARG A 47 -8.65 7.32 -5.74
C ARG A 47 -9.00 8.21 -6.92
N HIS A 48 -10.23 8.70 -6.94
CA HIS A 48 -10.60 9.82 -7.81
C HIS A 48 -10.70 11.12 -7.01
N THR A 49 -10.32 12.25 -7.62
CA THR A 49 -10.48 13.58 -7.01
C THR A 49 -10.85 14.62 -8.05
N ASN A 50 -11.90 15.40 -7.81
CA ASN A 50 -12.37 16.48 -8.68
C ASN A 50 -11.66 17.83 -8.43
N ILE A 51 -10.58 17.81 -7.65
CA ILE A 51 -9.89 19.04 -7.24
C ILE A 51 -8.97 19.51 -8.37
N LYS A 52 -9.04 20.81 -8.68
CA LYS A 52 -8.20 21.47 -9.70
C LYS A 52 -6.80 21.72 -9.15
N VAL A 53 -5.97 20.69 -9.19
CA VAL A 53 -4.53 20.71 -8.84
C VAL A 53 -3.71 20.06 -9.95
N ASP A 54 -2.39 20.22 -9.90
CA ASP A 54 -1.47 19.52 -10.79
C ASP A 54 -1.39 18.01 -10.47
N GLN A 55 -0.78 17.26 -11.39
CA GLN A 55 -0.67 15.80 -11.32
C GLN A 55 0.11 15.30 -10.08
N ILE A 56 1.16 16.02 -9.67
CA ILE A 56 2.00 15.65 -8.52
C ILE A 56 1.23 15.87 -7.22
N THR A 57 0.53 17.01 -7.11
CA THR A 57 -0.36 17.28 -5.98
C THR A 57 -1.50 16.26 -5.89
N ALA A 58 -2.08 15.86 -7.03
CA ALA A 58 -3.09 14.79 -7.07
C ALA A 58 -2.55 13.45 -6.56
N ALA A 59 -1.33 13.05 -6.99
CA ALA A 59 -0.65 11.85 -6.51
C ALA A 59 -0.41 11.88 -4.99
N GLY A 60 0.09 13.01 -4.47
CA GLY A 60 0.35 13.20 -3.05
C GLY A 60 -0.92 13.14 -2.21
N ARG A 61 -2.02 13.76 -2.68
CA ARG A 61 -3.34 13.68 -2.02
C ARG A 61 -3.93 12.27 -2.08
N GLY A 62 -3.72 11.55 -3.18
CA GLY A 62 -4.06 10.13 -3.31
C GLY A 62 -3.41 9.30 -2.21
N SER A 63 -2.09 9.37 -2.17
CA SER A 63 -1.24 8.64 -1.22
C SER A 63 -1.57 8.97 0.24
N ASN A 64 -1.71 10.25 0.57
CA ASN A 64 -2.07 10.70 1.92
C ASN A 64 -3.48 10.25 2.30
N GLY A 65 -4.43 10.30 1.37
CA GLY A 65 -5.80 9.85 1.59
C GLY A 65 -5.87 8.36 1.92
N TRP A 66 -5.10 7.52 1.20
CA TRP A 66 -4.99 6.09 1.47
C TRP A 66 -4.36 5.81 2.84
N TRP A 67 -3.25 6.48 3.15
CA TRP A 67 -2.58 6.30 4.44
C TRP A 67 -3.48 6.69 5.62
N ASN A 68 -4.24 7.77 5.47
CA ASN A 68 -5.14 8.27 6.51
C ASN A 68 -6.34 7.37 6.80
N GLU A 69 -6.60 6.32 6.01
CA GLU A 69 -7.59 5.30 6.38
C GLU A 69 -7.25 4.66 7.74
N VAL A 70 -5.97 4.64 8.14
CA VAL A 70 -5.53 4.19 9.46
C VAL A 70 -6.19 4.95 10.63
N ASN A 71 -6.68 6.17 10.40
CA ASN A 71 -7.38 6.93 11.43
C ASN A 71 -8.74 6.29 11.78
N ASN A 72 -9.34 5.56 10.84
CA ASN A 72 -10.56 4.78 11.07
C ASN A 72 -10.26 3.38 11.64
N LEU A 73 -8.99 3.07 11.89
CA LEU A 73 -8.58 1.72 12.25
C LEU A 73 -8.86 1.42 13.73
N HIS A 74 -9.74 0.45 13.97
CA HIS A 74 -9.95 -0.18 15.28
C HIS A 74 -9.43 -1.62 15.27
N MET A 75 -8.13 -1.77 15.04
CA MET A 75 -7.48 -3.08 14.96
C MET A 75 -6.85 -3.47 16.29
N ASN A 76 -7.14 -4.69 16.75
CA ASN A 76 -6.41 -5.32 17.85
C ASN A 76 -4.97 -5.54 17.41
N GLN A 77 -4.02 -5.02 18.20
CA GLN A 77 -2.57 -5.17 18.01
C GLN A 77 -1.88 -6.12 19.00
N ASP A 78 -2.66 -6.76 19.86
CA ASP A 78 -2.17 -7.65 20.91
C ASP A 78 -1.57 -8.93 20.33
N ALA A 79 -0.50 -9.38 20.96
CA ALA A 79 0.27 -10.54 20.55
C ALA A 79 0.66 -10.51 19.05
N THR A 80 -0.11 -11.20 18.22
CA THR A 80 0.12 -11.34 16.77
C THR A 80 -1.00 -10.74 15.92
N MET A 81 -1.97 -10.05 16.50
CA MET A 81 -3.09 -9.58 15.70
C MET A 81 -2.79 -8.21 15.15
N ASN A 82 -2.84 -8.09 13.84
CA ASN A 82 -2.95 -6.87 13.05
C ASN A 82 -3.51 -7.32 11.69
N ARG A 83 -4.58 -8.13 11.80
CA ARG A 83 -5.17 -8.86 10.69
C ARG A 83 -6.05 -7.92 9.90
N TYR A 84 -5.88 -7.96 8.58
CA TYR A 84 -6.72 -7.23 7.67
C TYR A 84 -8.06 -7.95 7.54
N HIS A 85 -9.14 -7.19 7.69
CA HIS A 85 -10.47 -7.58 7.27
C HIS A 85 -11.07 -6.46 6.43
N SER A 86 -11.75 -6.83 5.35
CA SER A 86 -12.45 -5.94 4.44
C SER A 86 -13.47 -5.06 5.14
N SER A 87 -14.10 -5.57 6.21
CA SER A 87 -15.01 -4.82 7.08
C SER A 87 -14.37 -3.65 7.84
N LEU A 88 -13.02 -3.58 7.91
CA LEU A 88 -12.34 -2.49 8.60
C LEU A 88 -12.34 -1.17 7.80
N GLY A 89 -12.70 -1.19 6.51
CA GLY A 89 -12.74 0.02 5.69
C GLY A 89 -11.36 0.66 5.44
N ILE A 90 -10.28 -0.13 5.52
CA ILE A 90 -8.89 0.32 5.31
C ILE A 90 -8.16 -0.40 4.14
N PRO A 91 -8.81 -0.67 3.00
CA PRO A 91 -8.21 -1.47 1.94
C PRO A 91 -6.93 -0.82 1.36
N ASN A 92 -6.89 0.50 1.24
CA ASN A 92 -5.77 1.18 0.61
C ASN A 92 -4.59 1.32 1.58
N PHE A 93 -4.87 1.61 2.85
CA PHE A 93 -3.85 1.58 3.89
C PHE A 93 -3.22 0.19 4.02
N ALA A 94 -4.03 -0.87 3.96
CA ALA A 94 -3.53 -2.24 4.05
C ALA A 94 -2.50 -2.55 2.95
N ASN A 95 -2.75 -2.12 1.70
CA ASN A 95 -1.79 -2.30 0.61
C ASN A 95 -0.49 -1.51 0.82
N MET A 96 -0.57 -0.28 1.36
CA MET A 96 0.62 0.54 1.66
C MET A 96 1.46 -0.05 2.79
N ALA A 97 0.82 -0.71 3.76
CA ALA A 97 1.47 -1.28 4.95
C ALA A 97 1.67 -2.80 4.87
N TRP A 98 1.53 -3.41 3.69
CA TRP A 98 1.67 -4.86 3.52
C TRP A 98 3.14 -5.26 3.41
N ASP A 99 3.68 -5.98 4.40
CA ASP A 99 5.14 -6.19 4.50
C ASP A 99 5.75 -6.99 3.34
N SER A 100 4.94 -7.82 2.68
CA SER A 100 5.37 -8.67 1.58
C SER A 100 5.30 -8.01 0.21
N HIS A 101 4.65 -6.86 0.07
CA HIS A 101 4.79 -6.04 -1.15
C HIS A 101 6.24 -5.62 -1.31
N ALA A 102 6.79 -5.81 -2.50
CA ALA A 102 8.18 -5.54 -2.82
C ALA A 102 8.34 -4.44 -3.87
N LYS A 103 7.34 -4.25 -4.73
CA LYS A 103 7.37 -3.21 -5.75
C LYS A 103 6.03 -2.52 -5.91
N LEU A 104 6.08 -1.31 -6.46
CA LEU A 104 4.90 -0.52 -6.81
C LEU A 104 5.09 0.17 -8.16
N GLY A 105 3.97 0.48 -8.82
CA GLY A 105 3.93 1.41 -9.94
C GLY A 105 2.60 2.16 -9.95
N CYS A 106 2.62 3.43 -10.32
CA CYS A 106 1.45 4.31 -10.19
C CYS A 106 1.23 5.17 -11.42
N ALA A 107 -0.04 5.47 -11.71
CA ALA A 107 -0.43 6.40 -12.76
C ALA A 107 -1.46 7.40 -12.26
N VAL A 108 -1.38 8.63 -12.79
CA VAL A 108 -2.35 9.69 -12.54
C VAL A 108 -2.85 10.20 -13.89
N VAL A 109 -4.15 10.05 -14.15
CA VAL A 109 -4.78 10.43 -15.42
C VAL A 109 -5.84 11.50 -15.19
N ASN A 110 -5.84 12.54 -16.02
CA ASN A 110 -6.91 13.54 -16.04
C ASN A 110 -8.11 13.02 -16.84
N CYS A 111 -9.23 12.78 -16.16
CA CYS A 111 -10.49 12.31 -16.73
C CYS A 111 -11.45 13.46 -17.05
N LYS A 112 -10.92 14.66 -17.32
CA LYS A 112 -11.62 15.94 -17.57
C LYS A 112 -12.29 16.53 -16.32
N THR A 113 -13.11 15.74 -15.63
CA THR A 113 -13.87 16.17 -14.44
C THR A 113 -13.21 15.77 -13.12
N PHE A 114 -12.26 14.83 -13.15
CA PHE A 114 -11.50 14.38 -12.00
C PHE A 114 -10.13 13.81 -12.41
N TRP A 115 -9.20 13.77 -11.46
CA TRP A 115 -7.99 12.99 -11.54
C TRP A 115 -8.25 11.56 -11.06
N ASN A 116 -7.82 10.57 -11.82
CA ASN A 116 -7.81 9.17 -11.43
C ASN A 116 -6.40 8.76 -11.05
N VAL A 117 -6.18 8.45 -9.77
CA VAL A 117 -4.90 8.04 -9.19
C VAL A 117 -4.96 6.56 -8.90
N VAL A 118 -4.12 5.77 -9.55
CA VAL A 118 -4.06 4.31 -9.37
C VAL A 118 -2.62 3.91 -9.04
N CYS A 119 -2.45 3.04 -8.04
CA CYS A 119 -1.18 2.38 -7.75
C CYS A 119 -1.38 0.87 -7.66
N HIS A 120 -0.48 0.13 -8.28
CA HIS A 120 -0.44 -1.34 -8.24
C HIS A 120 0.77 -1.80 -7.43
N TYR A 121 0.54 -2.76 -6.53
CA TYR A 121 1.54 -3.36 -5.66
C TYR A 121 1.75 -4.83 -6.03
N THR A 122 3.00 -5.28 -5.96
CA THR A 122 3.38 -6.67 -6.26
C THR A 122 4.41 -7.19 -5.25
N PRO A 123 4.39 -8.49 -4.89
CA PRO A 123 3.43 -9.52 -5.30
C PRO A 123 2.03 -9.29 -4.72
N LYS A 124 0.98 -9.63 -5.50
CA LYS A 124 -0.40 -9.62 -4.99
C LYS A 124 -0.55 -10.66 -3.89
N THR A 125 -0.63 -10.19 -2.65
CA THR A 125 -0.54 -11.03 -1.45
C THR A 125 -1.47 -10.58 -0.33
N ARG A 126 -2.13 -9.42 -0.47
CA ARG A 126 -3.14 -8.99 0.48
C ARG A 126 -4.32 -9.95 0.44
N ASN A 127 -4.69 -10.44 1.62
CA ASN A 127 -5.84 -11.31 1.77
C ASN A 127 -6.56 -11.05 3.09
N ASP A 128 -7.86 -11.31 3.12
CA ASP A 128 -8.68 -11.21 4.33
C ASP A 128 -8.20 -12.23 5.37
N GLY A 129 -8.22 -11.84 6.65
CA GLY A 129 -7.74 -12.65 7.77
C GLY A 129 -6.21 -12.70 7.92
N ASN A 130 -5.42 -12.27 6.93
CA ASN A 130 -3.96 -12.27 7.02
C ASN A 130 -3.42 -11.04 7.78
N GLN A 131 -2.25 -11.19 8.41
CA GLN A 131 -1.55 -10.07 9.04
C GLN A 131 -1.05 -9.10 7.96
N MET A 132 -1.25 -7.79 8.14
CA MET A 132 -0.68 -6.79 7.22
C MET A 132 0.85 -6.79 7.25
N TYR A 133 1.41 -6.88 8.46
CA TYR A 133 2.85 -6.96 8.64
C TYR A 133 3.22 -7.78 9.86
N LYS A 134 4.38 -8.44 9.84
CA LYS A 134 4.84 -9.20 10.99
C LYS A 134 5.39 -8.27 12.07
N MET A 135 4.64 -8.08 13.16
CA MET A 135 5.08 -7.27 14.30
C MET A 135 6.37 -7.81 14.95
N GLY A 136 7.23 -6.89 15.40
CA GLY A 136 8.46 -7.17 16.14
C GLY A 136 9.56 -6.12 15.93
N PRO A 137 10.76 -6.32 16.49
CA PRO A 137 11.89 -5.42 16.30
C PRO A 137 12.22 -5.27 14.81
N GLN A 138 12.44 -4.04 14.35
CA GLN A 138 12.76 -3.74 12.96
C GLN A 138 13.95 -4.56 12.47
N CYS A 139 13.97 -4.86 11.18
CA CYS A 139 15.00 -5.66 10.51
C CYS A 139 15.18 -7.12 10.98
N ARG A 140 14.56 -7.55 12.09
CA ARG A 140 14.83 -8.86 12.72
C ARG A 140 14.55 -10.06 11.81
N ARG A 141 13.62 -9.88 10.87
CA ARG A 141 13.11 -10.92 9.96
C ARG A 141 13.32 -10.58 8.48
N CYS A 142 14.20 -9.66 8.10
CA CYS A 142 14.48 -9.40 6.68
C CYS A 142 14.96 -10.65 5.93
N ARG A 143 15.71 -11.53 6.62
CA ARG A 143 16.16 -12.83 6.11
C ARG A 143 15.02 -13.71 5.58
N ASP A 144 13.77 -13.52 6.04
CA ASP A 144 12.60 -14.26 5.55
C ASP A 144 12.36 -14.04 4.05
N TYR A 145 12.94 -12.99 3.48
CA TYR A 145 12.88 -12.66 2.06
C TYR A 145 14.11 -13.11 1.27
N GLY A 146 15.00 -13.90 1.89
CA GLY A 146 16.24 -14.37 1.26
C GLY A 146 17.41 -13.37 1.30
N ASN A 147 17.19 -12.14 1.80
CA ASN A 147 18.23 -11.14 1.97
C ASN A 147 18.16 -10.50 3.37
N PRO A 148 19.21 -10.62 4.21
CA PRO A 148 19.21 -10.02 5.54
C PRO A 148 19.42 -8.49 5.53
N SER A 149 19.73 -7.89 4.37
CA SER A 149 20.03 -6.46 4.24
C SER A 149 18.84 -5.60 4.67
N CYS A 150 19.13 -4.64 5.55
CA CYS A 150 18.15 -3.71 6.09
C CYS A 150 18.78 -2.32 6.24
N SER A 151 18.03 -1.29 5.86
CA SER A 151 18.34 0.08 6.23
C SER A 151 17.97 0.29 7.70
N GLN A 152 18.96 0.38 8.60
CA GLN A 152 18.71 0.53 10.03
C GLN A 152 18.07 1.88 10.38
N SER A 153 18.37 2.94 9.62
CA SER A 153 17.73 4.25 9.81
C SER A 153 16.25 4.22 9.46
N ASP A 154 15.88 3.45 8.43
CA ASP A 154 14.51 3.42 7.90
C ASP A 154 13.69 2.28 8.50
N GLY A 155 14.35 1.26 9.07
CA GLY A 155 13.72 0.03 9.54
C GLY A 155 13.17 -0.86 8.42
N LEU A 156 13.65 -0.66 7.18
CA LEU A 156 13.15 -1.31 5.97
C LEU A 156 14.13 -2.35 5.42
N CYS A 157 13.62 -3.55 5.14
CA CYS A 157 14.34 -4.59 4.42
C CYS A 157 14.55 -4.16 2.97
N ASN A 158 15.77 -4.28 2.47
CA ASN A 158 16.05 -3.96 1.08
C ASN A 158 15.39 -5.00 0.16
N ALA A 159 14.76 -4.53 -0.91
CA ALA A 159 14.28 -5.41 -1.96
C ALA A 159 15.48 -6.08 -2.65
N THR A 160 15.35 -7.37 -2.93
CA THR A 160 16.21 -8.12 -3.86
C THR A 160 15.74 -7.92 -5.28
#